data_AF-A0A8C9KJ01-F1
#
_entry.id   AF-A0A8C9KJ01-F1
#
_cell.length_a   1.000
_cell.length_b   1.000
_cell.length_c   1.000
_cell.angle_alpha   90.00
_cell.angle_beta   90.00
_cell.angle_gamma   90.00
#
_symmetry.space_group_name_H-M   'P 1'
#
loop_
_entity.id
_entity.type
_entity.pdbx_description
1 polymer ?
#
loop_
_entity_poly.entity_id
_entity_poly.type
_entity_poly.pdbx_seq_one_letter_code
_entity_poly.pdbx_strand_id
1 'polypeptide(L)'
;ASDGSYHPLSLTLPPTPPCPSTPLALLCACTLVLNGTAVVRPPGHHAERDAACGFCFFNSVAVAARHAQAISGQALRILIVDWDVHHGNGTQHIFEEDPSVLYISLHRYDHGTFFPMGEEGASSQIGRAAGTGFTVNVAWNGPRVGDADYLAAWHRLVLPIAYEFNPELVLVSAGFDAAWGDPLGGCQVSPEGYAHLTHLLMGLANGRIILILEGGYNLTSISESMAACTRSLLGDPPPLLTLSRPPLSGALASITETIQVHRRYWRSLRVMKVEDKEEEPSLSKSVTNPGSAKRMTTPERNILDAGTEKAVSASSVEESTLGQPKSETAMVELSQDQSLEAPTQKAMLDQTTSQAATVEATAGQTTSEEAVGGAEMIQTPPALCTDNQTPTASPEQGATSQISPSELIENLRTLELNCKAQGEEGLLGEAAGGQDMLIQSFGVHANTDQAIFYAVTPLPWCPHLVAVCPIPESGLDVTQPCQDCGTLQENWVCLSCYQVYCGRYVSAHMLQHHEGSGHPLVLSYVDLSTWCYSCEAYVHHQSLLEVKNIAHQKKFGEDMPHSH
;
A
#
# COMPACT_ATOMS: atom_id res chain seq x y z
N ALA A 1 -78.01 0.70 3.85
CA ALA A 1 -76.69 0.92 4.46
C ALA A 1 -75.99 -0.43 4.39
N SER A 2 -75.11 -0.63 3.40
CA SER A 2 -73.66 -0.36 3.49
C SER A 2 -73.03 -1.29 4.53
N ASP A 3 -72.49 -2.44 4.15
CA ASP A 3 -71.18 -2.65 3.47
C ASP A 3 -70.27 -3.39 4.48
N GLY A 4 -69.30 -4.20 4.08
CA GLY A 4 -68.94 -4.52 2.69
C GLY A 4 -67.46 -4.81 2.47
N SER A 5 -66.77 -5.46 3.41
CA SER A 5 -65.35 -5.80 3.23
C SER A 5 -64.93 -7.07 3.97
N TYR A 6 -64.26 -7.97 3.25
CA TYR A 6 -63.41 -9.01 3.83
C TYR A 6 -62.06 -8.37 4.20
N HIS A 7 -61.46 -8.78 5.32
CA HIS A 7 -60.05 -8.55 5.59
C HIS A 7 -59.20 -9.71 5.03
N PRO A 8 -58.40 -9.50 3.96
CA PRO A 8 -57.33 -10.42 3.64
C PRO A 8 -56.16 -10.24 4.63
N LEU A 9 -55.66 -11.34 5.20
CA LEU A 9 -54.41 -11.34 5.94
C LEU A 9 -53.24 -11.18 4.95
N SER A 10 -52.75 -9.95 4.79
CA SER A 10 -51.52 -9.69 4.05
C SER A 10 -50.31 -10.08 4.92
N LEU A 11 -49.70 -11.21 4.59
CA LEU A 11 -48.39 -11.59 5.13
C LEU A 11 -47.32 -10.69 4.51
N THR A 12 -46.96 -9.62 5.23
CA THR A 12 -45.76 -8.84 4.92
C THR A 12 -44.53 -9.71 5.16
N LEU A 13 -43.93 -10.21 4.08
CA LEU A 13 -42.59 -10.79 4.11
C LEU A 13 -41.60 -9.75 4.68
N PRO A 14 -40.59 -10.18 5.45
CA PRO A 14 -39.50 -9.28 5.83
C PRO A 14 -38.78 -8.78 4.56
N PRO A 15 -38.16 -7.58 4.60
CA PRO A 15 -37.39 -7.07 3.47
C PRO A 15 -36.27 -8.05 3.12
N THR A 16 -36.15 -8.39 1.83
CA THR A 16 -35.04 -9.19 1.31
C THR A 16 -33.71 -8.48 1.57
N PRO A 17 -32.66 -9.18 2.03
CA PRO A 17 -31.34 -8.57 2.18
C PRO A 17 -30.81 -8.08 0.82
N PRO A 18 -29.98 -7.01 0.79
CA PRO A 18 -29.40 -6.51 -0.45
C PRO A 18 -28.47 -7.55 -1.10
N CYS A 19 -28.42 -7.55 -2.43
CA CYS A 19 -27.70 -8.55 -3.21
C CYS A 19 -26.16 -8.34 -3.13
N PRO A 20 -25.34 -9.38 -2.88
CA PRO A 20 -23.90 -9.23 -2.68
C PRO A 20 -23.15 -9.15 -4.02
N SER A 21 -22.91 -7.93 -4.52
CA SER A 21 -22.11 -7.68 -5.74
C SER A 21 -21.46 -6.30 -5.74
N THR A 22 -20.46 -6.10 -4.87
CA THR A 22 -19.88 -4.77 -4.62
C THR A 22 -18.35 -4.79 -4.46
N PRO A 23 -17.61 -3.94 -5.20
CA PRO A 23 -16.14 -3.93 -5.19
C PRO A 23 -15.54 -3.15 -4.00
N LEU A 24 -14.23 -3.26 -3.82
CA LEU A 24 -13.51 -2.77 -2.63
C LEU A 24 -13.68 -1.27 -2.34
N ALA A 25 -13.88 -0.43 -3.36
CA ALA A 25 -14.17 1.00 -3.18
C ALA A 25 -15.52 1.27 -2.45
N LEU A 26 -16.44 0.30 -2.46
CA LEU A 26 -17.75 0.41 -1.82
C LEU A 26 -17.71 0.18 -0.30
N LEU A 27 -16.71 -0.54 0.22
CA LEU A 27 -16.56 -0.84 1.65
C LEU A 27 -16.55 0.43 2.53
N CYS A 28 -15.84 1.46 2.06
CA CYS A 28 -15.72 2.77 2.70
C CYS A 28 -16.86 3.75 2.31
N ALA A 29 -17.38 3.64 1.07
CA ALA A 29 -18.48 4.49 0.59
C ALA A 29 -19.85 4.11 1.17
N CYS A 30 -20.08 2.84 1.48
CA CYS A 30 -21.35 2.30 1.98
C CYS A 30 -21.25 1.72 3.41
N THR A 31 -20.50 2.40 4.29
CA THR A 31 -20.61 2.26 5.76
C THR A 31 -20.32 0.88 6.38
N LEU A 32 -19.78 -0.08 5.61
CA LEU A 32 -19.48 -1.43 6.12
C LEU A 32 -18.17 -1.46 6.92
N VAL A 33 -17.18 -0.64 6.52
CA VAL A 33 -15.98 -0.33 7.31
C VAL A 33 -15.68 1.17 7.19
N LEU A 34 -14.95 1.72 8.16
CA LEU A 34 -14.55 3.13 8.14
C LEU A 34 -13.38 3.40 7.19
N ASN A 35 -12.41 2.49 7.16
CA ASN A 35 -11.16 2.60 6.43
C ASN A 35 -10.67 1.19 6.02
N GLY A 36 -9.50 1.10 5.37
CA GLY A 36 -8.87 -0.19 5.10
C GLY A 36 -7.54 -0.10 4.36
N THR A 37 -6.93 -1.26 4.13
CA THR A 37 -5.71 -1.42 3.32
C THR A 37 -5.92 -2.50 2.26
N ALA A 38 -5.34 -2.31 1.08
CA ALA A 38 -5.33 -3.24 -0.04
C ALA A 38 -3.88 -3.68 -0.33
N VAL A 39 -3.51 -4.86 0.18
CA VAL A 39 -2.21 -5.50 -0.09
C VAL A 39 -2.27 -6.15 -1.47
N VAL A 40 -1.90 -5.40 -2.50
CA VAL A 40 -2.04 -5.78 -3.91
C VAL A 40 -0.69 -5.82 -4.63
N ARG A 41 -0.64 -6.57 -5.74
CA ARG A 41 0.44 -6.51 -6.74
C ARG A 41 -0.09 -7.00 -8.10
N PRO A 42 0.39 -6.49 -9.25
CA PRO A 42 1.38 -5.42 -9.41
C PRO A 42 0.91 -4.06 -8.87
N PRO A 43 1.83 -3.09 -8.68
CA PRO A 43 1.50 -1.70 -8.38
C PRO A 43 0.74 -1.03 -9.54
N GLY A 44 0.27 0.21 -9.32
CA GLY A 44 -0.53 0.98 -10.26
C GLY A 44 -0.07 2.42 -10.54
N HIS A 45 0.57 3.13 -9.62
CA HIS A 45 0.69 4.60 -9.70
C HIS A 45 1.51 5.16 -10.90
N HIS A 46 2.42 4.36 -11.48
CA HIS A 46 3.15 4.70 -12.72
C HIS A 46 2.38 4.36 -14.02
N ALA A 47 1.30 3.57 -13.97
CA ALA A 47 0.59 3.14 -15.18
C ALA A 47 -0.17 4.31 -15.82
N GLU A 48 0.08 4.50 -17.11
CA GLU A 48 -0.50 5.56 -17.93
C GLU A 48 -1.85 5.15 -18.53
N ARG A 49 -2.48 6.08 -19.26
CA ARG A 49 -3.71 5.83 -20.03
C ARG A 49 -3.54 4.68 -21.05
N ASP A 50 -2.38 4.57 -21.68
CA ASP A 50 -2.11 3.71 -22.83
C ASP A 50 -0.74 3.00 -22.77
N ALA A 51 -0.03 3.07 -21.63
CA ALA A 51 1.25 2.38 -21.43
C ALA A 51 1.43 1.83 -20.00
N ALA A 52 2.07 0.66 -19.91
CA ALA A 52 2.61 0.14 -18.65
C ALA A 52 4.00 0.74 -18.38
N CYS A 53 4.29 1.09 -17.13
CA CYS A 53 5.54 1.73 -16.71
C CYS A 53 5.83 1.42 -15.23
N GLY A 54 7.09 1.42 -14.79
CA GLY A 54 7.45 1.32 -13.37
C GLY A 54 6.83 0.12 -12.63
N PHE A 55 6.90 -1.08 -13.23
CA PHE A 55 6.22 -2.31 -12.79
C PHE A 55 4.67 -2.27 -12.76
N CYS A 56 4.05 -1.12 -13.07
CA CYS A 56 2.62 -0.89 -13.05
C CYS A 56 1.98 -1.18 -14.41
N PHE A 57 0.78 -1.78 -14.39
CA PHE A 57 0.03 -2.17 -15.60
C PHE A 57 -1.35 -1.49 -15.70
N PHE A 58 -2.05 -1.33 -14.56
CA PHE A 58 -3.30 -0.60 -14.45
C PHE A 58 -3.24 0.27 -13.21
N ASN A 59 -3.66 1.53 -13.31
CA ASN A 59 -3.55 2.46 -12.20
C ASN A 59 -4.66 2.23 -11.16
N SER A 60 -4.40 1.34 -10.21
CA SER A 60 -5.32 0.92 -9.14
C SER A 60 -5.92 2.10 -8.36
N VAL A 61 -5.10 3.07 -7.97
CA VAL A 61 -5.52 4.26 -7.21
C VAL A 61 -6.43 5.15 -8.07
N ALA A 62 -6.05 5.41 -9.32
CA ALA A 62 -6.86 6.24 -10.22
C ALA A 62 -8.19 5.56 -10.61
N VAL A 63 -8.19 4.24 -10.82
CA VAL A 63 -9.40 3.45 -11.03
C VAL A 63 -10.31 3.49 -9.79
N ALA A 64 -9.76 3.37 -8.59
CA ALA A 64 -10.52 3.49 -7.34
C ALA A 64 -11.16 4.87 -7.19
N ALA A 65 -10.42 5.95 -7.49
CA ALA A 65 -10.95 7.31 -7.45
C ALA A 65 -12.10 7.52 -8.46
N ARG A 66 -11.90 7.13 -9.73
CA ARG A 66 -12.93 7.24 -10.77
C ARG A 66 -14.15 6.37 -10.48
N HIS A 67 -13.96 5.18 -9.91
CA HIS A 67 -15.05 4.31 -9.48
C HIS A 67 -15.85 4.93 -8.33
N ALA A 68 -15.18 5.48 -7.31
CA ALA A 68 -15.84 6.16 -6.18
C ALA A 68 -16.69 7.36 -6.65
N GLN A 69 -16.19 8.16 -7.59
CA GLN A 69 -16.98 9.22 -8.24
C GLN A 69 -18.21 8.64 -8.96
N ALA A 70 -18.02 7.63 -9.81
CA ALA A 70 -19.09 7.01 -10.59
C ALA A 70 -20.22 6.43 -9.72
N ILE A 71 -19.91 5.69 -8.65
CA ILE A 71 -20.93 5.11 -7.75
C ILE A 71 -21.61 6.17 -6.86
N SER A 72 -20.95 7.30 -6.59
CA SER A 72 -21.55 8.40 -5.82
C SER A 72 -22.55 9.23 -6.62
N GLY A 73 -22.53 9.13 -7.95
CA GLY A 73 -23.35 9.95 -8.85
C GLY A 73 -22.95 11.44 -8.92
N GLN A 74 -21.84 11.83 -8.28
CA GLN A 74 -21.35 13.21 -8.24
C GLN A 74 -19.82 13.29 -8.40
N ALA A 75 -19.31 14.50 -8.65
CA ALA A 75 -17.88 14.79 -8.63
C ALA A 75 -17.37 14.86 -7.18
N LEU A 76 -17.30 13.70 -6.52
CA LEU A 76 -16.77 13.52 -5.18
C LEU A 76 -15.36 14.12 -5.09
N ARG A 77 -15.09 14.96 -4.07
CA ARG A 77 -13.73 15.46 -3.83
C ARG A 77 -12.86 14.36 -3.25
N ILE A 78 -11.86 13.92 -4.01
CA ILE A 78 -10.94 12.85 -3.60
C ILE A 78 -9.54 13.43 -3.41
N LEU A 79 -8.92 13.15 -2.27
CA LEU A 79 -7.49 13.39 -2.06
C LEU A 79 -6.76 12.08 -2.35
N ILE A 80 -5.73 12.15 -3.21
CA ILE A 80 -4.73 11.10 -3.37
C ILE A 80 -3.43 11.62 -2.73
N VAL A 81 -2.93 10.91 -1.73
CA VAL A 81 -1.58 11.13 -1.18
C VAL A 81 -0.68 10.01 -1.68
N ASP A 82 0.39 10.37 -2.37
CA ASP A 82 1.39 9.45 -2.91
C ASP A 82 2.69 9.64 -2.11
N TRP A 83 3.02 8.65 -1.28
CA TRP A 83 4.20 8.67 -0.42
C TRP A 83 5.29 7.67 -0.84
N ASP A 84 5.09 7.02 -1.99
CA ASP A 84 6.11 6.22 -2.65
C ASP A 84 7.35 7.08 -2.94
N VAL A 85 8.53 6.46 -2.98
CA VAL A 85 9.77 7.20 -3.26
C VAL A 85 9.86 7.65 -4.71
N HIS A 86 9.03 7.11 -5.62
CA HIS A 86 8.93 7.48 -7.02
C HIS A 86 7.72 8.38 -7.30
N HIS A 87 7.82 9.21 -8.33
CA HIS A 87 6.70 10.04 -8.77
C HIS A 87 5.68 9.20 -9.55
N GLY A 88 4.44 9.10 -9.05
CA GLY A 88 3.31 8.47 -9.74
C GLY A 88 2.81 9.26 -10.96
N ASN A 89 3.63 9.32 -12.02
CA ASN A 89 3.37 10.06 -13.26
C ASN A 89 1.99 9.76 -13.87
N GLY A 90 1.61 8.47 -13.95
CA GLY A 90 0.33 8.06 -14.51
C GLY A 90 -0.85 8.57 -13.68
N THR A 91 -0.72 8.56 -12.35
CA THR A 91 -1.73 9.16 -11.46
C THR A 91 -1.85 10.66 -11.69
N GLN A 92 -0.73 11.37 -11.83
CA GLN A 92 -0.71 12.80 -12.15
C GLN A 92 -1.42 13.07 -13.50
N HIS A 93 -1.11 12.34 -14.56
CA HIS A 93 -1.67 12.56 -15.89
C HIS A 93 -3.18 12.24 -15.99
N ILE A 94 -3.69 11.27 -15.22
CA ILE A 94 -5.13 10.91 -15.22
C ILE A 94 -6.01 11.98 -14.55
N PHE A 95 -5.45 12.82 -13.67
CA PHE A 95 -6.17 13.88 -12.94
C PHE A 95 -5.70 15.31 -13.26
N GLU A 96 -4.75 15.46 -14.19
CA GLU A 96 -4.02 16.73 -14.42
C GLU A 96 -4.90 17.95 -14.76
N GLU A 97 -6.09 17.72 -15.34
CA GLU A 97 -7.08 18.77 -15.67
C GLU A 97 -8.27 18.84 -14.69
N ASP A 98 -8.29 18.03 -13.63
CA ASP A 98 -9.50 17.73 -12.84
C ASP A 98 -9.46 18.25 -11.38
N PRO A 99 -10.14 19.37 -11.06
CA PRO A 99 -10.17 19.92 -9.71
C PRO A 99 -11.02 19.11 -8.70
N SER A 100 -11.67 18.01 -9.12
CA SER A 100 -12.35 17.10 -8.20
C SER A 100 -11.40 16.09 -7.55
N VAL A 101 -10.17 15.93 -8.08
CA VAL A 101 -9.15 15.05 -7.51
C VAL A 101 -7.87 15.84 -7.24
N LEU A 102 -7.52 15.96 -5.97
CA LEU A 102 -6.27 16.57 -5.51
C LEU A 102 -5.20 15.47 -5.40
N TYR A 103 -4.13 15.58 -6.18
CA TYR A 103 -2.97 14.67 -6.12
C TYR A 103 -1.80 15.36 -5.43
N ILE A 104 -1.27 14.76 -4.37
CA ILE A 104 -0.08 15.24 -3.64
C ILE A 104 0.96 14.12 -3.60
N SER A 105 2.18 14.36 -4.12
CA SER A 105 3.26 13.36 -4.18
C SER A 105 4.54 13.86 -3.50
N LEU A 106 5.23 12.97 -2.76
CA LEU A 106 6.46 13.28 -2.00
C LEU A 106 7.59 12.30 -2.30
N HIS A 107 8.19 12.43 -3.48
CA HIS A 107 9.10 11.49 -4.12
C HIS A 107 10.54 12.01 -4.22
N ARG A 108 11.51 11.11 -4.42
CA ARG A 108 12.85 11.50 -4.88
C ARG A 108 12.82 11.94 -6.33
N TYR A 109 13.52 13.03 -6.60
CA TYR A 109 13.58 13.69 -7.90
C TYR A 109 15.02 13.86 -8.36
N ASP A 110 15.92 14.22 -7.45
CA ASP A 110 17.36 14.42 -7.72
C ASP A 110 17.60 15.25 -9.00
N HIS A 111 16.92 16.40 -9.10
CA HIS A 111 16.92 17.29 -10.26
C HIS A 111 16.51 16.63 -11.58
N GLY A 112 15.52 15.72 -11.54
CA GLY A 112 14.99 15.01 -12.71
C GLY A 112 15.79 13.77 -13.12
N THR A 113 16.72 13.30 -12.28
CA THR A 113 17.58 12.14 -12.55
C THR A 113 17.16 10.87 -11.81
N PHE A 114 16.28 10.96 -10.81
CA PHE A 114 15.65 9.80 -10.18
C PHE A 114 14.42 9.33 -10.97
N PHE A 115 14.11 8.03 -10.95
CA PHE A 115 12.99 7.45 -11.71
C PHE A 115 11.63 8.05 -11.26
N PRO A 116 10.70 8.42 -12.18
CA PRO A 116 10.64 8.14 -13.62
C PRO A 116 11.54 9.00 -14.54
N MET A 117 12.29 9.95 -13.97
CA MET A 117 13.13 10.96 -14.64
C MET A 117 12.32 12.06 -15.35
N GLY A 118 13.01 13.12 -15.79
CA GLY A 118 12.40 14.25 -16.50
C GLY A 118 11.85 15.35 -15.59
N GLU A 119 10.95 16.18 -16.11
CA GLU A 119 10.45 17.40 -15.44
C GLU A 119 9.04 17.25 -14.85
N GLU A 120 8.41 16.08 -14.97
CA GLU A 120 7.00 15.85 -14.60
C GLU A 120 6.78 15.76 -13.07
N GLY A 121 7.79 15.31 -12.32
CA GLY A 121 7.81 15.34 -10.85
C GLY A 121 8.23 16.70 -10.26
N ALA A 122 8.57 17.70 -11.08
CA ALA A 122 9.04 18.98 -10.55
C ALA A 122 7.97 19.70 -9.71
N SER A 123 8.42 20.44 -8.68
CA SER A 123 7.61 21.33 -7.82
C SER A 123 6.89 22.45 -8.59
N SER A 124 7.29 22.69 -9.84
CA SER A 124 6.65 23.61 -10.79
C SER A 124 5.43 23.01 -11.51
N GLN A 125 5.27 21.69 -11.52
CA GLN A 125 4.12 21.02 -12.14
C GLN A 125 2.94 21.04 -11.17
N ILE A 126 1.84 21.64 -11.62
CA ILE A 126 0.72 22.03 -10.75
C ILE A 126 -0.65 21.68 -11.31
N GLY A 127 -0.72 20.91 -12.39
CA GLY A 127 -1.95 20.67 -13.13
C GLY A 127 -2.25 21.78 -14.14
N ARG A 128 -3.14 21.47 -15.09
CA ARG A 128 -3.53 22.30 -16.24
C ARG A 128 -5.03 22.55 -16.27
N ALA A 129 -5.46 23.46 -17.14
CA ALA A 129 -6.86 23.85 -17.33
C ALA A 129 -7.58 24.11 -15.97
N ALA A 130 -8.64 23.35 -15.67
CA ALA A 130 -9.39 23.48 -14.42
C ALA A 130 -8.68 22.86 -13.20
N GLY A 131 -7.82 21.86 -13.40
CA GLY A 131 -6.99 21.21 -12.37
C GLY A 131 -5.76 22.02 -11.94
N THR A 132 -5.54 23.21 -12.52
CA THR A 132 -4.41 24.08 -12.15
C THR A 132 -4.46 24.49 -10.67
N GLY A 133 -3.54 23.94 -9.89
CA GLY A 133 -3.43 24.06 -8.43
C GLY A 133 -3.63 22.74 -7.66
N PHE A 134 -4.12 21.69 -8.32
CA PHE A 134 -4.56 20.41 -7.71
C PHE A 134 -3.57 19.24 -7.91
N THR A 135 -2.47 19.45 -8.62
CA THR A 135 -1.26 18.60 -8.54
C THR A 135 -0.26 19.29 -7.61
N VAL A 136 0.32 18.57 -6.64
CA VAL A 136 1.27 19.13 -5.65
C VAL A 136 2.47 18.20 -5.49
N ASN A 137 3.61 18.55 -6.10
CA ASN A 137 4.83 17.74 -6.05
C ASN A 137 5.85 18.28 -5.03
N VAL A 138 6.32 17.42 -4.12
CA VAL A 138 7.44 17.69 -3.21
C VAL A 138 8.67 16.89 -3.67
N ALA A 139 9.41 17.48 -4.60
CA ALA A 139 10.59 16.88 -5.21
C ALA A 139 11.79 16.85 -4.25
N TRP A 140 12.11 15.69 -3.67
CA TRP A 140 13.32 15.53 -2.85
C TRP A 140 14.58 15.51 -3.72
N ASN A 141 15.44 16.53 -3.54
CA ASN A 141 16.73 16.66 -4.22
C ASN A 141 17.86 16.12 -3.31
N GLY A 142 17.85 14.81 -3.09
CA GLY A 142 18.88 14.08 -2.34
C GLY A 142 18.32 12.90 -1.53
N PRO A 143 19.15 11.86 -1.29
CA PRO A 143 18.78 10.70 -0.47
C PRO A 143 18.79 11.01 1.04
N ARG A 144 18.33 10.03 1.84
CA ARG A 144 18.25 10.06 3.32
C ARG A 144 17.20 11.00 3.92
N VAL A 145 16.21 11.45 3.14
CA VAL A 145 14.98 12.01 3.72
C VAL A 145 14.26 10.95 4.57
N GLY A 146 13.60 11.38 5.63
CA GLY A 146 13.00 10.49 6.63
C GLY A 146 11.98 11.21 7.51
N ASP A 147 11.66 10.64 8.68
CA ASP A 147 10.51 11.02 9.52
C ASP A 147 10.37 12.54 9.75
N ALA A 148 11.45 13.21 10.13
CA ALA A 148 11.44 14.65 10.37
C ALA A 148 11.14 15.47 9.10
N ASP A 149 11.55 14.99 7.92
CA ASP A 149 11.33 15.65 6.63
C ASP A 149 9.88 15.45 6.16
N TYR A 150 9.37 14.22 6.25
CA TYR A 150 7.99 13.89 5.91
C TYR A 150 7.00 14.60 6.85
N LEU A 151 7.23 14.60 8.17
CA LEU A 151 6.41 15.36 9.11
C LEU A 151 6.48 16.88 8.88
N ALA A 152 7.65 17.42 8.52
CA ALA A 152 7.77 18.83 8.14
C ALA A 152 6.95 19.16 6.88
N ALA A 153 6.88 18.26 5.89
CA ALA A 153 6.00 18.41 4.74
C ALA A 153 4.52 18.27 5.12
N TRP A 154 4.16 17.28 5.94
CA TRP A 154 2.79 17.06 6.41
C TRP A 154 2.22 18.30 7.09
N HIS A 155 2.91 18.83 8.11
CA HIS A 155 2.41 19.96 8.88
C HIS A 155 2.46 21.31 8.14
N ARG A 156 3.35 21.48 7.14
CA ARG A 156 3.56 22.77 6.46
C ARG A 156 2.97 22.88 5.06
N LEU A 157 2.62 21.76 4.42
CA LEU A 157 2.09 21.71 3.07
C LEU A 157 0.90 20.76 2.95
N VAL A 158 1.07 19.46 3.22
CA VAL A 158 0.06 18.44 2.91
C VAL A 158 -1.24 18.66 3.70
N LEU A 159 -1.17 18.74 5.02
CA LEU A 159 -2.34 18.92 5.87
C LEU A 159 -3.01 20.31 5.67
N PRO A 160 -2.28 21.44 5.61
CA PRO A 160 -2.87 22.74 5.28
C PRO A 160 -3.68 22.75 3.96
N ILE A 161 -3.16 22.12 2.90
CA ILE A 161 -3.89 21.96 1.63
C ILE A 161 -5.08 21.02 1.80
N ALA A 162 -4.89 19.85 2.42
CA ALA A 162 -5.92 18.82 2.53
C ALA A 162 -7.13 19.28 3.36
N TYR A 163 -6.93 19.97 4.49
CA TYR A 163 -8.02 20.56 5.28
C TYR A 163 -8.72 21.73 4.54
N GLU A 164 -8.03 22.46 3.66
CA GLU A 164 -8.66 23.50 2.82
C GLU A 164 -9.46 22.90 1.65
N PHE A 165 -8.99 21.80 1.05
CA PHE A 165 -9.70 21.05 0.01
C PHE A 165 -10.95 20.31 0.56
N ASN A 166 -10.89 19.90 1.83
CA ASN A 166 -11.95 19.17 2.52
C ASN A 166 -12.44 17.94 1.72
N PRO A 167 -11.58 16.92 1.52
CA PRO A 167 -11.91 15.73 0.74
C PRO A 167 -13.03 14.92 1.40
N GLU A 168 -13.80 14.22 0.57
CA GLU A 168 -14.86 13.30 1.00
C GLU A 168 -14.37 11.84 1.04
N LEU A 169 -13.25 11.53 0.40
CA LEU A 169 -12.52 10.27 0.46
C LEU A 169 -11.01 10.57 0.35
N VAL A 170 -10.18 9.87 1.12
CA VAL A 170 -8.72 9.84 0.93
C VAL A 170 -8.30 8.48 0.41
N LEU A 171 -7.49 8.48 -0.65
CA LEU A 171 -6.73 7.33 -1.11
C LEU A 171 -5.25 7.59 -0.85
N VAL A 172 -4.51 6.55 -0.50
CA VAL A 172 -3.05 6.61 -0.33
C VAL A 172 -2.39 5.62 -1.28
N SER A 173 -1.58 6.13 -2.21
CA SER A 173 -0.61 5.32 -2.98
C SER A 173 0.50 4.94 -1.98
N ALA A 174 0.36 3.75 -1.38
CA ALA A 174 1.06 3.35 -0.18
C ALA A 174 2.35 2.58 -0.53
N GLY A 175 3.31 3.28 -1.12
CA GLY A 175 4.66 2.79 -1.35
C GLY A 175 5.51 2.77 -0.09
N PHE A 176 6.33 1.73 0.09
CA PHE A 176 7.19 1.57 1.28
C PHE A 176 8.68 1.48 0.93
N ASP A 177 9.10 2.01 -0.21
CA ASP A 177 10.49 2.16 -0.63
C ASP A 177 11.14 3.46 -0.16
N ALA A 178 10.36 4.44 0.31
CA ALA A 178 10.91 5.54 1.12
C ALA A 178 11.32 5.09 2.55
N ALA A 179 11.03 3.84 2.92
CA ALA A 179 11.40 3.26 4.20
C ALA A 179 12.92 3.09 4.38
N TRP A 180 13.36 3.08 5.64
CA TRP A 180 14.73 2.72 5.99
C TRP A 180 15.06 1.29 5.53
N GLY A 181 16.21 1.15 4.87
CA GLY A 181 16.71 -0.13 4.41
C GLY A 181 16.20 -0.59 3.04
N ASP A 182 15.37 0.19 2.34
CA ASP A 182 14.98 -0.12 0.96
C ASP A 182 16.18 -0.04 -0.01
N PRO A 183 16.36 -1.01 -0.92
CA PRO A 183 17.50 -1.06 -1.85
C PRO A 183 17.45 -0.02 -2.99
N LEU A 184 16.30 0.59 -3.30
CA LEU A 184 16.13 1.56 -4.39
C LEU A 184 15.96 2.98 -3.86
N GLY A 185 15.06 3.18 -2.90
CA GLY A 185 14.65 4.50 -2.44
C GLY A 185 15.74 5.27 -1.68
N GLY A 186 16.65 4.59 -0.98
CA GLY A 186 17.79 5.24 -0.30
C GLY A 186 17.38 6.27 0.77
N CYS A 187 16.19 6.11 1.33
CA CYS A 187 15.56 7.00 2.31
C CYS A 187 15.62 6.39 3.73
N GLN A 188 15.00 7.07 4.68
CA GLN A 188 15.11 6.82 6.13
C GLN A 188 13.77 7.09 6.85
N VAL A 189 12.63 6.79 6.23
CA VAL A 189 11.33 6.79 6.94
C VAL A 189 11.23 5.52 7.78
N SER A 190 10.83 5.63 9.05
CA SER A 190 10.61 4.48 9.94
C SER A 190 9.18 3.94 9.82
N PRO A 191 8.92 2.66 10.19
CA PRO A 191 7.56 2.15 10.36
C PRO A 191 6.71 3.04 11.27
N GLU A 192 7.29 3.56 12.36
CA GLU A 192 6.67 4.54 13.26
C GLU A 192 6.34 5.85 12.53
N GLY A 193 7.24 6.31 11.65
CA GLY A 193 6.98 7.44 10.75
C GLY A 193 5.69 7.23 9.95
N TYR A 194 5.57 6.11 9.23
CA TYR A 194 4.37 5.78 8.44
C TYR A 194 3.08 5.67 9.27
N ALA A 195 3.15 5.17 10.51
CA ALA A 195 2.02 5.23 11.44
C ALA A 195 1.57 6.68 11.73
N HIS A 196 2.50 7.59 12.00
CA HIS A 196 2.18 9.01 12.19
C HIS A 196 1.63 9.67 10.91
N LEU A 197 2.18 9.34 9.72
CA LEU A 197 1.65 9.85 8.44
C LEU A 197 0.20 9.39 8.21
N THR A 198 -0.10 8.14 8.54
CA THR A 198 -1.45 7.55 8.46
C THR A 198 -2.40 8.24 9.44
N HIS A 199 -2.04 8.28 10.73
CA HIS A 199 -2.85 8.88 11.78
C HIS A 199 -3.18 10.35 11.52
N LEU A 200 -2.22 11.14 11.02
CA LEU A 200 -2.44 12.54 10.67
C LEU A 200 -3.44 12.74 9.53
N LEU A 201 -3.55 11.79 8.59
CA LEU A 201 -4.56 11.82 7.54
C LEU A 201 -5.96 11.45 8.06
N MET A 202 -6.08 10.62 9.12
CA MET A 202 -7.37 10.14 9.64
C MET A 202 -8.32 11.22 10.16
N GLY A 203 -7.84 12.46 10.38
CA GLY A 203 -8.69 13.63 10.64
C GLY A 203 -9.44 14.18 9.42
N LEU A 204 -9.12 13.71 8.21
CA LEU A 204 -9.74 14.09 6.94
C LEU A 204 -10.88 13.13 6.58
N ALA A 205 -11.80 13.57 5.70
CA ALA A 205 -12.88 12.75 5.12
C ALA A 205 -13.74 11.97 6.14
N ASN A 206 -13.81 12.42 7.40
CA ASN A 206 -14.39 11.69 8.54
C ASN A 206 -13.79 10.29 8.75
N GLY A 207 -12.47 10.12 8.55
CA GLY A 207 -11.76 8.84 8.69
C GLY A 207 -11.84 7.91 7.48
N ARG A 208 -12.52 8.33 6.39
CA ARG A 208 -12.65 7.54 5.15
C ARG A 208 -11.35 7.51 4.36
N ILE A 209 -10.52 6.51 4.65
CA ILE A 209 -9.18 6.32 4.07
C ILE A 209 -9.03 4.90 3.53
N ILE A 210 -8.45 4.76 2.34
CA ILE A 210 -8.00 3.48 1.80
C ILE A 210 -6.52 3.58 1.43
N LEU A 211 -5.68 2.73 2.02
CA LEU A 211 -4.29 2.52 1.62
C LEU A 211 -4.25 1.45 0.52
N ILE A 212 -3.47 1.67 -0.54
CA ILE A 212 -3.32 0.74 -1.67
C ILE A 212 -1.82 0.54 -1.89
N LEU A 213 -1.32 -0.69 -1.76
CA LEU A 213 0.11 -0.98 -1.84
C LEU A 213 0.70 -0.67 -3.24
N GLU A 214 1.81 0.05 -3.26
CA GLU A 214 2.57 0.40 -4.48
C GLU A 214 4.00 -0.21 -4.43
N GLY A 215 5.05 0.61 -4.34
CA GLY A 215 6.45 0.18 -4.22
C GLY A 215 6.88 -0.28 -2.82
N GLY A 216 8.16 -0.59 -2.68
CA GLY A 216 8.77 -1.14 -1.46
C GLY A 216 9.37 -2.53 -1.67
N TYR A 217 10.69 -2.66 -1.46
CA TYR A 217 11.48 -3.80 -1.93
C TYR A 217 12.35 -4.45 -0.84
N ASN A 218 12.41 -3.87 0.36
CA ASN A 218 12.90 -4.56 1.56
C ASN A 218 11.73 -5.27 2.28
N LEU A 219 11.72 -6.61 2.22
CA LEU A 219 10.64 -7.45 2.77
C LEU A 219 10.35 -7.22 4.26
N THR A 220 11.34 -6.83 5.06
CA THR A 220 11.14 -6.48 6.47
C THR A 220 10.49 -5.10 6.57
N SER A 221 11.11 -4.08 5.98
CA SER A 221 10.66 -2.68 6.09
C SER A 221 9.24 -2.46 5.56
N ILE A 222 8.85 -3.12 4.46
CA ILE A 222 7.47 -3.04 3.94
C ILE A 222 6.45 -3.69 4.88
N SER A 223 6.81 -4.81 5.50
CA SER A 223 5.92 -5.57 6.40
C SER A 223 5.70 -4.81 7.69
N GLU A 224 6.78 -4.27 8.29
CA GLU A 224 6.72 -3.46 9.50
C GLU A 224 5.95 -2.15 9.26
N SER A 225 6.19 -1.48 8.13
CA SER A 225 5.53 -0.21 7.80
C SER A 225 4.04 -0.39 7.51
N MET A 226 3.66 -1.40 6.71
CA MET A 226 2.24 -1.71 6.48
C MET A 226 1.53 -2.15 7.76
N ALA A 227 2.19 -2.89 8.66
CA ALA A 227 1.64 -3.21 9.98
C ALA A 227 1.46 -1.97 10.85
N ALA A 228 2.41 -1.02 10.84
CA ALA A 228 2.33 0.23 11.60
C ALA A 228 1.21 1.17 11.07
N CYS A 229 1.03 1.25 9.75
CA CYS A 229 -0.16 1.86 9.13
C CYS A 229 -1.45 1.18 9.58
N THR A 230 -1.50 -0.16 9.54
CA THR A 230 -2.71 -0.94 9.84
C THR A 230 -3.14 -0.79 11.31
N ARG A 231 -2.20 -0.79 12.26
CA ARG A 231 -2.46 -0.45 13.67
C ARG A 231 -3.10 0.93 13.81
N SER A 232 -2.57 1.92 13.10
CA SER A 232 -3.13 3.27 13.08
C SER A 232 -4.57 3.30 12.55
N LEU A 233 -4.86 2.59 11.46
CA LEU A 233 -6.21 2.46 10.90
C LEU A 233 -7.20 1.77 11.86
N LEU A 234 -6.74 0.77 12.61
CA LEU A 234 -7.52 0.07 13.65
C LEU A 234 -7.81 0.94 14.88
N GLY A 235 -7.14 2.09 15.02
CA GLY A 235 -7.33 3.04 16.12
C GLY A 235 -6.34 2.86 17.29
N ASP A 236 -5.27 2.08 17.12
CA ASP A 236 -4.19 2.01 18.10
C ASP A 236 -3.55 3.40 18.29
N PRO A 237 -3.08 3.74 19.51
CA PRO A 237 -2.37 4.99 19.74
C PRO A 237 -1.06 5.03 18.92
N PRO A 238 -0.73 6.16 18.25
CA PRO A 238 0.51 6.28 17.48
C PRO A 238 1.76 5.96 18.32
N PRO A 239 2.74 5.23 17.76
CA PRO A 239 3.95 4.81 18.49
C PRO A 239 4.83 6.01 18.87
N LEU A 240 5.73 5.81 19.84
CA LEU A 240 6.68 6.84 20.26
C LEU A 240 7.74 7.09 19.18
N LEU A 241 7.56 8.16 18.40
CA LEU A 241 8.49 8.54 17.33
C LEU A 241 9.61 9.46 17.87
N THR A 242 10.85 8.95 17.91
CA THR A 242 12.02 9.68 18.42
C THR A 242 12.77 10.39 17.29
N LEU A 243 12.46 11.68 17.07
CA LEU A 243 13.09 12.51 16.03
C LEU A 243 14.56 12.83 16.35
N SER A 244 15.44 11.88 16.02
CA SER A 244 16.88 11.93 16.31
C SER A 244 17.67 13.00 15.54
N ARG A 245 17.03 13.66 14.56
CA ARG A 245 17.59 14.79 13.80
C ARG A 245 16.50 15.79 13.41
N PRO A 246 16.83 17.08 13.20
CA PRO A 246 15.93 18.01 12.54
C PRO A 246 15.70 17.63 11.06
N PRO A 247 14.73 18.27 10.39
CA PRO A 247 14.57 18.17 8.94
C PRO A 247 15.84 18.68 8.21
N LEU A 248 16.18 18.04 7.10
CA LEU A 248 17.32 18.38 6.25
C LEU A 248 17.10 19.75 5.59
N SER A 249 18.16 20.53 5.42
CA SER A 249 18.11 21.82 4.71
C SER A 249 17.60 21.67 3.27
N GLY A 250 17.96 20.57 2.58
CA GLY A 250 17.45 20.24 1.24
C GLY A 250 15.95 19.95 1.25
N ALA A 251 15.46 19.15 2.19
CA ALA A 251 14.02 18.88 2.34
C ALA A 251 13.23 20.16 2.66
N LEU A 252 13.75 21.00 3.57
CA LEU A 252 13.16 22.30 3.88
C LEU A 252 13.16 23.25 2.67
N ALA A 253 14.14 23.17 1.78
CA ALA A 253 14.17 23.91 0.52
C ALA A 253 13.05 23.42 -0.43
N SER A 254 12.97 22.10 -0.71
CA SER A 254 11.91 21.51 -1.54
C SER A 254 10.50 21.86 -1.02
N ILE A 255 10.23 21.67 0.28
CA ILE A 255 8.95 22.03 0.91
C ILE A 255 8.66 23.53 0.72
N THR A 256 9.67 24.40 0.88
CA THR A 256 9.50 25.86 0.76
C THR A 256 9.28 26.30 -0.69
N GLU A 257 9.88 25.61 -1.66
CA GLU A 257 9.67 25.84 -3.10
C GLU A 257 8.25 25.44 -3.52
N THR A 258 7.81 24.22 -3.21
CA THR A 258 6.43 23.77 -3.49
C THR A 258 5.41 24.70 -2.80
N ILE A 259 5.64 25.10 -1.54
CA ILE A 259 4.81 26.12 -0.88
C ILE A 259 4.75 27.40 -1.74
N GLN A 260 5.88 27.93 -2.21
CA GLN A 260 5.93 29.17 -3.00
C GLN A 260 5.11 29.11 -4.29
N VAL A 261 5.17 28.01 -5.05
CA VAL A 261 4.38 27.84 -6.28
C VAL A 261 2.87 27.79 -5.97
N HIS A 262 2.51 27.17 -4.84
CA HIS A 262 1.11 26.91 -4.46
C HIS A 262 0.38 28.04 -3.71
N ARG A 263 1.08 29.05 -3.15
CA ARG A 263 0.44 30.14 -2.35
C ARG A 263 -0.67 30.91 -3.08
N ARG A 264 -0.63 30.95 -4.42
CA ARG A 264 -1.67 31.61 -5.23
C ARG A 264 -3.00 30.85 -5.21
N TYR A 265 -2.95 29.52 -5.13
CA TYR A 265 -4.11 28.64 -5.14
C TYR A 265 -4.65 28.40 -3.73
N TRP A 266 -3.80 27.95 -2.82
CA TRP A 266 -4.17 27.52 -1.47
C TRP A 266 -3.99 28.66 -0.46
N ARG A 267 -5.09 29.07 0.17
CA ARG A 267 -5.18 30.22 1.08
C ARG A 267 -4.44 29.93 2.38
N SER A 268 -4.48 28.69 2.85
CA SER A 268 -3.73 28.17 4.01
C SER A 268 -2.22 28.45 3.91
N LEU A 269 -1.64 28.38 2.71
CA LEU A 269 -0.23 28.63 2.47
C LEU A 269 0.14 30.13 2.42
N ARG A 270 -0.84 31.04 2.45
CA ARG A 270 -0.63 32.50 2.40
C ARG A 270 -0.29 33.11 3.76
N VAL A 271 0.62 32.45 4.50
CA VAL A 271 1.30 33.04 5.67
C VAL A 271 1.94 34.37 5.27
N MET A 272 1.32 35.47 5.67
CA MET A 272 1.90 36.79 5.48
C MET A 272 3.18 36.90 6.30
N LYS A 273 4.20 37.56 5.74
CA LYS A 273 5.33 38.00 6.55
C LYS A 273 4.78 39.05 7.52
N VAL A 274 4.76 38.75 8.82
CA VAL A 274 4.66 39.81 9.83
C VAL A 274 5.91 40.65 9.64
N GLU A 275 5.74 41.92 9.30
CA GLU A 275 6.87 42.84 9.27
C GLU A 275 7.25 43.13 10.71
N ASP A 276 8.48 42.76 11.08
CA ASP A 276 9.04 43.03 12.41
C ASP A 276 9.16 44.55 12.60
N LYS A 277 8.11 45.14 13.18
CA LYS A 277 8.11 46.53 13.64
C LYS A 277 8.98 46.68 14.88
N GLU A 278 10.29 46.70 14.67
CA GLU A 278 11.26 47.26 15.61
C GLU A 278 11.09 48.79 15.69
N GLU A 279 9.97 49.25 16.27
CA GLU A 279 9.80 50.65 16.68
C GLU A 279 10.53 50.89 18.01
N GLU A 280 11.87 50.85 17.95
CA GLU A 280 12.76 51.25 19.04
C GLU A 280 12.59 52.75 19.38
N PRO A 281 12.08 53.11 20.57
CA PRO A 281 11.79 54.51 20.91
C PRO A 281 13.09 55.22 21.33
N SER A 282 13.86 55.69 20.35
CA SER A 282 15.18 56.34 20.49
C SER A 282 15.15 57.71 21.21
N LEU A 283 14.85 57.67 22.51
CA LEU A 283 14.61 58.81 23.39
C LEU A 283 15.92 59.54 23.76
N SER A 284 16.48 60.29 22.81
CA SER A 284 17.74 61.05 22.99
C SER A 284 17.54 62.57 22.86
N LYS A 285 17.44 63.26 24.00
CA LYS A 285 17.93 64.65 24.23
C LYS A 285 17.68 65.15 25.67
N SER A 286 18.77 65.23 26.43
CA SER A 286 19.05 66.38 27.30
C SER A 286 20.29 67.10 26.69
N VAL A 287 20.67 68.35 26.98
CA VAL A 287 20.55 69.16 28.20
C VAL A 287 20.36 70.67 27.85
N THR A 288 19.93 71.48 28.82
CA THR A 288 20.02 72.98 28.93
C THR A 288 19.15 73.92 28.06
N ASN A 289 18.09 74.45 28.68
CA ASN A 289 17.80 75.88 28.97
C ASN A 289 18.64 76.97 28.25
N PRO A 290 18.02 78.08 27.80
CA PRO A 290 17.65 79.17 28.74
C PRO A 290 16.17 79.61 28.65
N GLY A 291 15.71 80.40 29.63
CA GLY A 291 14.34 80.92 29.70
C GLY A 291 14.20 82.43 29.44
N SER A 292 12.94 82.89 29.40
CA SER A 292 12.44 84.28 29.56
C SER A 292 11.32 84.61 28.57
N ALA A 293 10.12 84.79 29.12
CA ALA A 293 8.95 85.55 28.63
C ALA A 293 8.74 85.83 27.12
N LYS A 294 7.60 85.33 26.59
CA LYS A 294 6.53 86.24 26.10
C LYS A 294 5.13 85.63 26.03
N ARG A 295 4.15 86.51 26.22
CA ARG A 295 2.68 86.37 26.26
C ARG A 295 2.10 86.51 24.85
N MET A 296 1.14 85.66 24.43
CA MET A 296 -0.13 86.09 23.78
C MET A 296 -1.18 84.98 23.58
N THR A 297 -2.41 85.26 24.05
CA THR A 297 -3.75 84.88 23.51
C THR A 297 -4.06 83.50 22.87
N THR A 298 -4.95 82.79 23.57
CA THR A 298 -6.16 82.06 23.10
C THR A 298 -6.83 82.58 21.81
N PRO A 299 -7.61 81.75 21.09
CA PRO A 299 -9.06 81.69 21.35
C PRO A 299 -9.56 80.50 22.21
N GLU A 300 -10.88 80.46 22.45
CA GLU A 300 -11.58 79.72 23.52
C GLU A 300 -12.97 79.23 23.02
N ARG A 301 -13.65 78.37 23.80
CA ARG A 301 -15.11 78.00 23.74
C ARG A 301 -15.53 76.90 22.76
N ASN A 302 -16.55 76.07 23.03
CA ASN A 302 -17.32 75.72 24.27
C ASN A 302 -17.91 74.30 24.06
N ILE A 303 -17.97 73.39 25.04
CA ILE A 303 -18.95 73.24 26.14
C ILE A 303 -20.42 73.16 25.68
N LEU A 304 -21.01 71.96 25.83
CA LEU A 304 -22.43 71.54 26.02
C LEU A 304 -22.44 70.01 25.78
N ASP A 305 -22.70 69.05 26.67
CA ASP A 305 -23.30 68.91 28.02
C ASP A 305 -24.80 68.52 28.10
N ALA A 306 -25.12 67.69 29.12
CA ALA A 306 -26.41 67.22 29.65
C ALA A 306 -27.25 66.13 28.92
N GLY A 307 -27.90 65.25 29.71
CA GLY A 307 -28.93 64.26 29.32
C GLY A 307 -28.39 62.84 29.10
N THR A 308 -28.18 61.95 30.09
CA THR A 308 -28.83 61.71 31.39
C THR A 308 -30.25 61.11 31.32
N GLU A 309 -30.36 59.78 31.40
CA GLU A 309 -31.49 59.09 32.03
C GLU A 309 -31.06 57.72 32.59
N LYS A 310 -31.74 57.19 33.62
CA LYS A 310 -31.24 56.05 34.43
C LYS A 310 -32.33 55.32 35.23
N ALA A 311 -32.45 54.01 35.04
CA ALA A 311 -33.07 53.05 35.98
C ALA A 311 -32.28 51.71 35.93
N VAL A 312 -31.85 51.00 36.99
CA VAL A 312 -32.35 50.75 38.36
C VAL A 312 -33.49 49.70 38.35
N SER A 313 -33.39 48.47 38.88
CA SER A 313 -32.31 47.69 39.56
C SER A 313 -32.36 46.22 39.06
N ALA A 314 -31.67 45.18 39.56
CA ALA A 314 -30.76 44.90 40.70
C ALA A 314 -29.83 43.70 40.31
N SER A 315 -29.02 43.02 41.15
CA SER A 315 -28.66 43.10 42.58
C SER A 315 -27.22 42.57 42.79
N SER A 316 -26.55 42.99 43.87
CA SER A 316 -25.18 42.62 44.26
C SER A 316 -25.10 41.57 45.38
N VAL A 317 -24.04 40.74 45.39
CA VAL A 317 -23.21 40.42 46.57
C VAL A 317 -21.79 40.07 46.07
N GLU A 318 -20.75 40.43 46.83
CA GLU A 318 -19.33 40.18 46.55
C GLU A 318 -18.71 39.13 47.50
N GLU A 319 -17.43 38.81 47.28
CA GLU A 319 -16.47 38.26 48.28
C GLU A 319 -16.64 36.80 48.77
N SER A 320 -15.58 36.10 49.23
CA SER A 320 -14.14 36.45 49.33
C SER A 320 -13.19 35.22 49.26
N THR A 321 -11.97 35.49 48.76
CA THR A 321 -10.65 34.85 49.03
C THR A 321 -10.47 33.35 49.40
N LEU A 322 -9.68 32.68 48.55
CA LEU A 322 -8.32 32.16 48.81
C LEU A 322 -8.07 31.01 49.83
N GLY A 323 -7.35 29.98 49.38
CA GLY A 323 -6.62 29.03 50.24
C GLY A 323 -5.69 28.08 49.47
N GLN A 324 -4.37 28.22 49.63
CA GLN A 324 -3.38 27.21 49.20
C GLN A 324 -3.10 26.21 50.35
N PRO A 325 -2.54 25.05 50.03
CA PRO A 325 -1.21 24.77 50.61
C PRO A 325 -0.16 24.33 49.56
N LYS A 326 1.09 24.20 50.02
CA LYS A 326 2.25 23.74 49.25
C LYS A 326 2.42 22.22 49.35
N SER A 327 3.12 21.62 48.39
CA SER A 327 3.68 20.26 48.49
C SER A 327 5.21 20.33 48.66
N GLU A 328 5.77 19.48 49.51
CA GLU A 328 7.19 19.54 49.91
C GLU A 328 8.13 18.67 49.05
N THR A 329 9.42 18.96 49.15
CA THR A 329 10.52 18.17 48.56
C THR A 329 10.91 17.03 49.49
N ALA A 330 11.12 15.82 48.96
CA ALA A 330 11.67 14.69 49.70
C ALA A 330 12.94 14.16 49.03
N MET A 331 14.04 14.13 49.77
CA MET A 331 15.22 13.29 49.45
C MET A 331 15.03 11.91 50.09
N VAL A 332 15.56 10.86 49.44
CA VAL A 332 15.93 9.60 50.10
C VAL A 332 17.34 9.25 49.63
N GLU A 333 18.19 8.83 50.57
CA GLU A 333 19.62 8.61 50.37
C GLU A 333 19.95 7.12 50.12
N LEU A 334 21.19 6.83 49.76
CA LEU A 334 21.65 5.49 49.35
C LEU A 334 21.72 4.48 50.52
N SER A 335 21.52 3.21 50.18
CA SER A 335 22.14 2.09 50.87
C SER A 335 23.07 1.35 49.90
N GLN A 336 24.37 1.35 50.18
CA GLN A 336 25.36 0.56 49.44
C GLN A 336 25.35 -0.89 49.93
N ASP A 337 25.62 -1.85 49.04
CA ASP A 337 26.64 -2.87 49.33
C ASP A 337 27.38 -3.28 48.05
N GLN A 338 28.50 -3.98 48.17
CA GLN A 338 29.55 -4.05 47.16
C GLN A 338 29.83 -5.47 46.66
N SER A 339 30.05 -5.60 45.35
CA SER A 339 31.03 -6.56 44.81
C SER A 339 31.65 -6.01 43.52
N LEU A 340 32.97 -5.99 43.46
CA LEU A 340 33.78 -5.51 42.34
C LEU A 340 34.24 -6.68 41.48
N GLU A 341 34.30 -6.52 40.16
CA GLU A 341 35.50 -6.92 39.38
C GLU A 341 35.52 -6.32 37.97
N ALA A 342 36.68 -5.81 37.56
CA ALA A 342 37.02 -5.27 36.25
C ALA A 342 38.52 -4.84 36.23
N PRO A 343 39.15 -4.58 35.08
CA PRO A 343 38.98 -5.14 33.74
C PRO A 343 40.29 -5.78 33.23
N THR A 344 40.42 -6.15 31.94
CA THR A 344 41.73 -6.40 31.31
C THR A 344 41.80 -5.77 29.92
N GLN A 345 42.85 -4.98 29.65
CA GLN A 345 43.13 -4.37 28.34
C GLN A 345 44.17 -5.17 27.55
N LYS A 346 44.00 -5.25 26.22
CA LYS A 346 45.05 -5.44 25.20
C LYS A 346 44.42 -5.33 23.81
N ALA A 347 45.07 -4.88 22.74
CA ALA A 347 46.11 -3.85 22.56
C ALA A 347 46.16 -3.52 21.04
N MET A 348 46.68 -2.36 20.65
CA MET A 348 46.90 -2.04 19.22
C MET A 348 48.02 -2.89 18.61
N LEU A 349 47.95 -3.10 17.29
CA LEU A 349 49.14 -3.03 16.44
C LEU A 349 48.76 -2.56 15.03
N ASP A 350 49.54 -1.63 14.48
CA ASP A 350 49.38 -1.11 13.11
C ASP A 350 50.02 -2.01 12.05
N GLN A 351 49.53 -1.92 10.81
CA GLN A 351 50.41 -1.68 9.66
C GLN A 351 49.68 -1.14 8.42
N THR A 352 50.47 -0.63 7.47
CA THR A 352 50.07 0.47 6.57
C THR A 352 50.56 0.21 5.14
N THR A 353 49.87 0.77 4.13
CA THR A 353 50.31 0.90 2.71
C THR A 353 50.46 -0.42 1.91
N SER A 354 50.41 -0.47 0.56
CA SER A 354 50.33 0.61 -0.45
C SER A 354 49.63 0.23 -1.77
N GLN A 355 48.89 1.19 -2.32
CA GLN A 355 48.76 1.59 -3.74
C GLN A 355 49.04 0.64 -4.95
N ALA A 356 47.99 0.51 -5.78
CA ALA A 356 47.92 0.95 -7.20
C ALA A 356 48.43 0.07 -8.38
N ALA A 357 48.00 0.52 -9.59
CA ALA A 357 48.16 -0.02 -10.95
C ALA A 357 47.44 -1.36 -11.25
N THR A 358 46.45 -1.52 -12.14
CA THR A 358 46.20 -1.09 -13.55
C THR A 358 47.08 -1.77 -14.61
N VAL A 359 46.46 -2.60 -15.48
CA VAL A 359 46.44 -2.49 -16.96
C VAL A 359 45.88 -3.78 -17.61
N GLU A 360 45.09 -3.53 -18.64
CA GLU A 360 44.44 -4.33 -19.70
C GLU A 360 45.00 -5.70 -20.15
N ALA A 361 44.07 -6.54 -20.65
CA ALA A 361 44.17 -7.45 -21.82
C ALA A 361 45.20 -8.63 -21.78
N THR A 362 45.06 -9.71 -22.57
CA THR A 362 44.25 -9.95 -23.78
C THR A 362 43.73 -11.40 -23.83
N ALA A 363 42.74 -11.70 -24.68
CA ALA A 363 42.23 -13.06 -24.89
C ALA A 363 43.20 -13.98 -25.67
N GLY A 364 43.05 -15.29 -25.50
CA GLY A 364 43.71 -16.33 -26.28
C GLY A 364 43.05 -17.70 -26.12
N GLN A 365 42.39 -18.20 -27.18
CA GLN A 365 41.80 -19.55 -27.25
C GLN A 365 42.72 -20.48 -28.06
N THR A 366 42.84 -21.75 -27.64
CA THR A 366 43.01 -22.98 -28.46
C THR A 366 43.04 -24.21 -27.51
N THR A 367 42.16 -25.23 -27.65
CA THR A 367 42.33 -26.52 -28.39
C THR A 367 43.61 -27.30 -28.04
N SER A 368 43.62 -28.63 -27.81
CA SER A 368 42.58 -29.70 -27.84
C SER A 368 43.13 -31.01 -27.20
N GLU A 369 42.28 -32.05 -27.06
CA GLU A 369 42.50 -33.53 -27.23
C GLU A 369 43.94 -34.12 -27.11
N GLU A 370 44.27 -35.30 -26.56
CA GLU A 370 43.63 -36.53 -26.00
C GLU A 370 44.76 -37.32 -25.23
N ALA A 371 44.63 -38.43 -24.48
CA ALA A 371 43.58 -39.17 -23.76
C ALA A 371 44.23 -40.40 -23.03
N VAL A 372 43.43 -41.44 -22.67
CA VAL A 372 43.83 -42.82 -22.24
C VAL A 372 44.40 -43.01 -20.80
N GLY A 373 43.84 -43.97 -20.04
CA GLY A 373 44.50 -44.58 -18.87
C GLY A 373 43.59 -44.84 -17.65
N GLY A 374 42.73 -45.88 -17.69
CA GLY A 374 41.80 -46.21 -16.60
C GLY A 374 42.22 -47.40 -15.72
N ALA A 375 41.57 -47.55 -14.56
CA ALA A 375 41.59 -48.73 -13.69
C ALA A 375 40.26 -48.86 -12.91
N GLU A 376 39.83 -50.09 -12.64
CA GLU A 376 38.57 -50.46 -11.96
C GLU A 376 38.81 -50.66 -10.42
N MET A 377 37.91 -51.18 -9.55
CA MET A 377 36.70 -52.01 -9.68
C MET A 377 35.90 -52.08 -8.35
N ILE A 378 34.71 -52.73 -8.36
CA ILE A 378 34.03 -53.42 -7.22
C ILE A 378 33.36 -52.54 -6.11
N GLN A 379 32.18 -52.84 -5.54
CA GLN A 379 30.95 -53.59 -5.93
C GLN A 379 29.93 -53.55 -4.75
N THR A 380 28.61 -53.62 -5.00
CA THR A 380 27.57 -54.32 -4.18
C THR A 380 26.17 -54.20 -4.85
N PRO A 381 25.18 -55.12 -4.64
CA PRO A 381 24.33 -55.58 -5.75
C PRO A 381 22.79 -55.71 -5.37
N PRO A 382 21.91 -56.63 -5.90
CA PRO A 382 20.63 -56.19 -6.51
C PRO A 382 19.35 -57.04 -6.20
N ALA A 383 18.20 -56.67 -6.80
CA ALA A 383 17.10 -57.56 -7.28
C ALA A 383 16.15 -56.74 -8.20
N LEU A 384 15.95 -57.03 -9.50
CA LEU A 384 15.23 -58.13 -10.18
C LEU A 384 13.70 -58.14 -9.93
N CYS A 385 12.79 -58.30 -10.92
CA CYS A 385 12.86 -58.39 -12.40
C CYS A 385 11.40 -58.23 -12.97
N THR A 386 10.97 -58.39 -14.24
CA THR A 386 11.54 -58.95 -15.51
C THR A 386 10.72 -58.45 -16.74
N ASP A 387 11.36 -58.28 -17.90
CA ASP A 387 11.08 -58.86 -19.25
C ASP A 387 9.65 -58.96 -19.86
N ASN A 388 9.42 -58.91 -21.20
CA ASN A 388 10.23 -58.83 -22.45
C ASN A 388 9.31 -58.22 -23.58
N GLN A 389 9.55 -58.04 -24.89
CA GLN A 389 10.57 -58.45 -25.89
C GLN A 389 10.66 -57.45 -27.09
N THR A 390 11.43 -57.79 -28.14
CA THR A 390 11.68 -57.09 -29.43
C THR A 390 11.69 -58.15 -30.59
N PRO A 391 12.21 -57.93 -31.82
CA PRO A 391 12.45 -56.74 -32.69
C PRO A 391 11.61 -56.86 -34.01
N THR A 392 11.76 -56.17 -35.16
CA THR A 392 12.88 -55.83 -36.10
C THR A 392 12.32 -54.86 -37.18
N ALA A 393 13.02 -54.34 -38.21
CA ALA A 393 14.39 -53.84 -38.45
C ALA A 393 14.38 -53.09 -39.82
N SER A 394 15.34 -52.20 -40.08
CA SER A 394 15.39 -51.27 -41.25
C SER A 394 16.21 -51.84 -42.43
N PRO A 395 16.71 -51.08 -43.45
CA PRO A 395 16.45 -49.69 -43.89
C PRO A 395 15.93 -49.66 -45.38
N GLU A 396 16.29 -48.87 -46.44
CA GLU A 396 17.38 -47.93 -46.83
C GLU A 396 16.95 -46.86 -47.88
N GLN A 397 17.68 -45.73 -47.88
CA GLN A 397 18.13 -44.82 -48.97
C GLN A 397 17.25 -44.39 -50.17
N GLY A 398 17.29 -43.07 -50.48
CA GLY A 398 16.92 -42.45 -51.76
C GLY A 398 16.88 -40.92 -51.66
N ALA A 399 17.63 -40.17 -52.49
CA ALA A 399 18.00 -38.78 -52.17
C ALA A 399 17.55 -37.67 -53.17
N THR A 400 17.34 -36.47 -52.61
CA THR A 400 17.43 -35.12 -53.21
C THR A 400 16.62 -34.75 -54.46
N SER A 401 15.78 -33.71 -54.32
CA SER A 401 16.00 -32.41 -54.99
C SER A 401 15.14 -31.30 -54.35
N GLN A 402 15.61 -30.04 -54.42
CA GLN A 402 14.88 -28.83 -54.03
C GLN A 402 14.61 -27.95 -55.26
N ILE A 403 13.66 -27.01 -55.18
CA ILE A 403 13.83 -25.59 -55.57
C ILE A 403 12.60 -24.74 -55.16
N SER A 404 12.78 -23.41 -55.13
CA SER A 404 11.91 -22.38 -54.53
C SER A 404 10.67 -21.95 -55.36
N PRO A 405 9.74 -21.15 -54.76
CA PRO A 405 8.42 -20.88 -55.33
C PRO A 405 8.27 -19.57 -56.13
N SER A 406 7.20 -19.51 -56.90
CA SER A 406 6.59 -18.34 -57.58
C SER A 406 5.16 -18.73 -58.00
N GLU A 407 4.13 -17.90 -58.09
CA GLU A 407 3.93 -16.47 -57.75
C GLU A 407 2.40 -16.18 -57.79
N LEU A 408 1.99 -14.97 -57.40
CA LEU A 408 0.74 -14.29 -57.82
C LEU A 408 -0.66 -14.88 -57.46
N ILE A 409 -1.44 -14.07 -56.71
CA ILE A 409 -2.69 -13.40 -57.16
C ILE A 409 -3.69 -14.22 -58.02
N GLU A 410 -5.00 -14.29 -57.71
CA GLU A 410 -5.82 -13.80 -56.57
C GLU A 410 -7.26 -14.35 -56.71
N ASN A 411 -8.05 -14.25 -55.64
CA ASN A 411 -9.51 -14.07 -55.65
C ASN A 411 -10.51 -15.23 -55.95
N LEU A 412 -11.45 -15.32 -54.98
CA LEU A 412 -12.89 -15.57 -55.13
C LEU A 412 -13.44 -16.98 -55.43
N ARG A 413 -13.95 -17.61 -54.35
CA ARG A 413 -15.29 -18.25 -54.23
C ARG A 413 -15.53 -19.54 -55.07
N THR A 414 -16.25 -20.57 -54.60
CA THR A 414 -17.17 -20.72 -53.45
C THR A 414 -17.45 -22.21 -53.21
N LEU A 415 -17.79 -22.61 -51.96
CA LEU A 415 -18.49 -23.88 -51.63
C LEU A 415 -17.70 -25.19 -51.94
N GLU A 416 -17.98 -26.37 -51.39
CA GLU A 416 -18.86 -26.75 -50.26
C GLU A 416 -18.37 -27.99 -49.49
N LEU A 417 -19.03 -28.24 -48.36
CA LEU A 417 -18.82 -29.22 -47.31
C LEU A 417 -18.73 -30.73 -47.71
N ASN A 418 -17.89 -31.44 -46.95
CA ASN A 418 -18.11 -32.77 -46.36
C ASN A 418 -18.32 -34.05 -47.21
N CYS A 419 -17.39 -35.00 -47.00
CA CYS A 419 -17.68 -36.38 -46.59
C CYS A 419 -16.61 -36.79 -45.54
N LYS A 420 -16.98 -37.26 -44.33
CA LYS A 420 -17.31 -38.67 -43.95
C LYS A 420 -16.11 -39.65 -44.12
N ALA A 421 -15.74 -40.47 -43.13
CA ALA A 421 -16.39 -40.82 -41.86
C ALA A 421 -15.40 -41.36 -40.78
N GLN A 422 -15.89 -41.51 -39.54
CA GLN A 422 -15.57 -42.53 -38.50
C GLN A 422 -14.09 -42.87 -38.18
N GLY A 423 -13.63 -42.88 -36.92
CA GLY A 423 -14.27 -42.53 -35.63
C GLY A 423 -13.56 -43.18 -34.43
N GLU A 424 -13.67 -42.56 -33.24
CA GLU A 424 -13.25 -43.07 -31.90
C GLU A 424 -11.72 -43.32 -31.70
N GLU A 425 -11.10 -43.09 -30.53
CA GLU A 425 -11.54 -42.48 -29.25
C GLU A 425 -10.34 -41.81 -28.54
N GLY A 426 -10.57 -40.87 -27.60
CA GLY A 426 -9.50 -40.24 -26.83
C GLY A 426 -9.95 -39.01 -26.02
N LEU A 427 -10.19 -39.20 -24.72
CA LEU A 427 -10.75 -38.18 -23.82
C LEU A 427 -9.67 -37.31 -23.15
N LEU A 428 -9.80 -35.98 -23.29
CA LEU A 428 -9.29 -34.98 -22.35
C LEU A 428 -10.39 -33.95 -22.08
N GLY A 429 -10.54 -33.53 -20.83
CA GLY A 429 -11.59 -32.58 -20.42
C GLY A 429 -11.16 -31.13 -20.62
N GLU A 430 -11.87 -30.40 -21.48
CA GLU A 430 -11.71 -28.96 -21.63
C GLU A 430 -12.48 -28.21 -20.53
N ALA A 431 -11.83 -27.23 -19.90
CA ALA A 431 -12.51 -26.16 -19.17
C ALA A 431 -12.59 -24.92 -20.09
N ALA A 432 -13.78 -24.37 -20.27
CA ALA A 432 -14.01 -23.23 -21.16
C ALA A 432 -13.31 -21.94 -20.65
N GLY A 433 -12.89 -21.01 -21.50
CA GLY A 433 -12.99 -21.02 -22.97
C GLY A 433 -13.05 -19.61 -23.53
N GLY A 434 -11.89 -19.01 -23.81
CA GLY A 434 -11.81 -17.73 -24.52
C GLY A 434 -11.90 -17.93 -26.04
N GLN A 435 -12.55 -17.00 -26.74
CA GLN A 435 -12.53 -16.93 -28.20
C GLN A 435 -12.24 -15.50 -28.66
N ASP A 436 -11.22 -15.35 -29.50
CA ASP A 436 -10.97 -14.12 -30.23
C ASP A 436 -12.10 -13.85 -31.22
N MET A 437 -12.47 -12.57 -31.38
CA MET A 437 -13.28 -12.11 -32.50
C MET A 437 -12.66 -10.85 -33.14
N LEU A 438 -12.63 -10.86 -34.47
CA LEU A 438 -11.95 -9.84 -35.27
C LEU A 438 -12.63 -8.48 -35.20
N ILE A 439 -11.82 -7.43 -35.17
CA ILE A 439 -12.28 -6.04 -35.21
C ILE A 439 -12.94 -5.73 -36.56
N GLN A 440 -14.26 -5.47 -36.55
CA GLN A 440 -14.91 -4.62 -37.55
C GLN A 440 -15.81 -3.60 -36.85
N SER A 441 -15.65 -2.33 -37.24
CA SER A 441 -16.19 -1.17 -36.54
C SER A 441 -17.52 -0.68 -37.10
N PHE A 442 -18.61 -0.83 -36.34
CA PHE A 442 -19.77 0.07 -36.37
C PHE A 442 -20.32 0.21 -34.94
N GLY A 443 -20.86 1.38 -34.59
CA GLY A 443 -20.98 1.80 -33.19
C GLY A 443 -22.39 1.95 -32.63
N VAL A 444 -22.42 2.46 -31.38
CA VAL A 444 -23.59 2.89 -30.59
C VAL A 444 -24.53 1.76 -30.13
N HIS A 445 -24.19 1.14 -28.99
CA HIS A 445 -24.93 1.37 -27.74
C HIS A 445 -24.11 0.86 -26.54
N ALA A 446 -23.84 1.72 -25.57
CA ALA A 446 -23.16 1.33 -24.33
C ALA A 446 -24.16 0.67 -23.37
N ASN A 447 -24.17 -0.66 -23.31
CA ASN A 447 -24.81 -1.39 -22.22
C ASN A 447 -23.83 -1.45 -21.03
N THR A 448 -24.30 -1.16 -19.82
CA THR A 448 -23.45 -1.16 -18.63
C THR A 448 -23.31 -2.57 -18.06
N ASP A 449 -22.49 -3.39 -18.71
CA ASP A 449 -22.06 -4.66 -18.11
C ASP A 449 -21.21 -4.35 -16.86
N GLN A 450 -21.59 -4.95 -15.73
CA GLN A 450 -20.94 -4.71 -14.45
C GLN A 450 -19.53 -5.31 -14.48
N ALA A 451 -18.51 -4.45 -14.34
CA ALA A 451 -17.14 -4.92 -14.17
C ALA A 451 -17.04 -5.75 -12.88
N ILE A 452 -16.87 -7.08 -13.04
CA ILE A 452 -16.71 -8.00 -11.91
C ILE A 452 -15.29 -7.84 -11.36
N PHE A 453 -15.15 -7.07 -10.30
CA PHE A 453 -13.88 -6.95 -9.57
C PHE A 453 -13.65 -8.20 -8.72
N TYR A 454 -12.46 -8.80 -8.83
CA TYR A 454 -12.07 -10.00 -8.08
C TYR A 454 -11.71 -9.70 -6.61
N ALA A 455 -12.70 -9.28 -5.82
CA ALA A 455 -12.58 -9.14 -4.37
C ALA A 455 -12.77 -10.52 -3.71
N VAL A 456 -11.67 -11.16 -3.31
CA VAL A 456 -11.67 -12.48 -2.65
C VAL A 456 -12.27 -12.37 -1.25
N THR A 457 -13.58 -12.60 -1.13
CA THR A 457 -14.30 -12.64 0.15
C THR A 457 -14.44 -14.10 0.60
N PRO A 458 -13.85 -14.51 1.73
CA PRO A 458 -14.01 -15.87 2.24
C PRO A 458 -15.47 -16.18 2.55
N LEU A 459 -15.91 -17.40 2.23
CA LEU A 459 -17.25 -17.87 2.59
C LEU A 459 -17.38 -17.96 4.13
N PRO A 460 -18.45 -17.42 4.73
CA PRO A 460 -18.67 -17.51 6.18
C PRO A 460 -19.02 -18.95 6.63
N TRP A 461 -19.38 -19.83 5.70
CA TRP A 461 -19.70 -21.23 5.92
C TRP A 461 -19.60 -22.01 4.60
N CYS A 462 -19.26 -23.30 4.66
CA CYS A 462 -19.43 -24.23 3.54
C CYS A 462 -19.86 -25.63 4.05
N PRO A 463 -20.55 -26.46 3.24
CA PRO A 463 -21.02 -27.77 3.68
C PRO A 463 -19.88 -28.72 4.05
N HIS A 464 -18.68 -28.49 3.49
CA HIS A 464 -17.49 -29.31 3.70
C HIS A 464 -16.84 -29.15 5.07
N LEU A 465 -17.27 -28.18 5.90
CA LEU A 465 -16.80 -28.00 7.28
C LEU A 465 -16.99 -29.25 8.16
N VAL A 466 -17.92 -30.15 7.80
CA VAL A 466 -18.12 -31.45 8.49
C VAL A 466 -16.96 -32.43 8.29
N ALA A 467 -16.04 -32.18 7.35
CA ALA A 467 -14.85 -32.99 7.10
C ALA A 467 -13.61 -32.51 7.89
N VAL A 468 -13.75 -31.49 8.75
CA VAL A 468 -12.68 -31.08 9.67
C VAL A 468 -12.63 -32.07 10.84
N CYS A 469 -11.51 -32.78 10.97
CA CYS A 469 -11.26 -33.73 12.04
C CYS A 469 -10.70 -33.04 13.29
N PRO A 470 -10.88 -33.61 14.50
CA PRO A 470 -10.20 -33.16 15.71
C PRO A 470 -8.68 -33.11 15.54
N ILE A 471 -8.05 -32.13 16.19
CA ILE A 471 -6.60 -31.90 16.09
C ILE A 471 -5.84 -33.08 16.74
N PRO A 472 -4.76 -33.60 16.15
CA PRO A 472 -4.00 -34.72 16.71
C PRO A 472 -3.40 -34.39 18.09
N GLU A 473 -3.22 -35.40 18.95
CA GLU A 473 -2.59 -35.24 20.28
C GLU A 473 -1.14 -34.74 20.22
N SER A 474 -0.45 -34.93 19.09
CA SER A 474 0.87 -34.34 18.80
C SER A 474 0.84 -32.82 18.60
N GLY A 475 -0.36 -32.23 18.43
CA GLY A 475 -0.55 -30.87 17.93
C GLY A 475 -0.13 -30.72 16.47
N LEU A 476 0.02 -29.46 16.06
CA LEU A 476 0.52 -29.07 14.73
C LEU A 476 2.02 -28.73 14.77
N ASP A 477 2.70 -29.04 13.67
CA ASP A 477 4.02 -28.51 13.33
C ASP A 477 3.90 -27.67 12.05
N VAL A 478 4.03 -26.35 12.19
CA VAL A 478 3.98 -25.38 11.08
C VAL A 478 5.27 -25.34 10.25
N THR A 479 6.32 -26.03 10.70
CA THR A 479 7.62 -26.16 10.02
C THR A 479 7.76 -27.46 9.23
N GLN A 480 6.74 -28.34 9.29
CA GLN A 480 6.77 -29.64 8.60
C GLN A 480 6.93 -29.46 7.07
N PRO A 481 7.88 -30.17 6.42
CA PRO A 481 8.02 -30.16 4.98
C PRO A 481 6.88 -30.90 4.28
N CYS A 482 6.67 -30.61 3.00
CA CYS A 482 5.78 -31.38 2.13
C CYS A 482 6.20 -32.85 2.13
N GLN A 483 5.28 -33.77 2.42
CA GLN A 483 5.59 -35.20 2.59
C GLN A 483 6.17 -35.85 1.32
N ASP A 484 5.79 -35.37 0.13
CA ASP A 484 6.24 -35.96 -1.15
C ASP A 484 7.58 -35.41 -1.66
N CYS A 485 7.76 -34.08 -1.71
CA CYS A 485 8.96 -33.45 -2.28
C CYS A 485 9.90 -32.75 -1.28
N GLY A 486 9.60 -32.78 0.02
CA GLY A 486 10.46 -32.25 1.07
C GLY A 486 10.57 -30.71 1.14
N THR A 487 9.86 -29.96 0.29
CA THR A 487 9.92 -28.49 0.30
C THR A 487 9.31 -27.88 1.58
N LEU A 488 9.82 -26.71 1.97
CA LEU A 488 9.31 -25.87 3.05
C LEU A 488 8.49 -24.67 2.53
N GLN A 489 8.32 -24.55 1.21
CA GLN A 489 7.65 -23.42 0.56
C GLN A 489 6.17 -23.71 0.31
N GLU A 490 5.31 -22.74 0.65
CA GLU A 490 3.84 -22.82 0.52
C GLU A 490 3.24 -24.14 1.05
N ASN A 491 3.64 -24.60 2.24
CA ASN A 491 3.05 -25.80 2.81
C ASN A 491 1.66 -25.52 3.42
N TRP A 492 0.75 -26.47 3.19
CA TRP A 492 -0.61 -26.52 3.72
C TRP A 492 -0.77 -27.80 4.54
N VAL A 493 -1.66 -27.78 5.54
CA VAL A 493 -2.10 -28.96 6.27
C VAL A 493 -3.54 -29.33 5.90
N CYS A 494 -3.79 -30.62 5.66
CA CYS A 494 -5.12 -31.15 5.40
C CYS A 494 -5.93 -31.22 6.70
N LEU A 495 -7.12 -30.58 6.75
CA LEU A 495 -7.92 -30.54 7.97
C LEU A 495 -8.70 -31.85 8.25
N SER A 496 -8.62 -32.83 7.36
CA SER A 496 -9.24 -34.16 7.54
C SER A 496 -8.26 -35.24 8.02
N CYS A 497 -6.97 -35.15 7.67
CA CYS A 497 -5.96 -36.16 8.06
C CYS A 497 -4.65 -35.59 8.64
N TYR A 498 -4.51 -34.26 8.70
CA TYR A 498 -3.34 -33.54 9.21
C TYR A 498 -1.99 -33.87 8.53
N GLN A 499 -2.04 -34.41 7.31
CA GLN A 499 -0.88 -34.51 6.43
C GLN A 499 -0.53 -33.14 5.81
N VAL A 500 0.76 -32.93 5.53
CA VAL A 500 1.31 -31.65 5.08
C VAL A 500 1.91 -31.77 3.69
N TYR A 501 1.47 -30.89 2.79
CA TYR A 501 1.84 -30.90 1.37
C TYR A 501 1.98 -29.47 0.83
N CYS A 502 2.80 -29.30 -0.22
CA CYS A 502 3.01 -28.00 -0.84
C CYS A 502 1.80 -27.56 -1.69
N GLY A 503 1.63 -26.25 -1.80
CA GLY A 503 0.54 -25.59 -2.50
C GLY A 503 0.52 -25.79 -4.02
N ARG A 504 -0.57 -25.31 -4.62
CA ARG A 504 -0.87 -25.38 -6.07
C ARG A 504 0.26 -24.82 -6.94
N TYR A 505 0.98 -23.79 -6.47
CA TYR A 505 1.99 -23.07 -7.26
C TYR A 505 3.43 -23.58 -7.09
N VAL A 506 3.67 -24.54 -6.17
CA VAL A 506 5.00 -25.12 -5.93
C VAL A 506 5.16 -26.47 -6.63
N SER A 507 4.31 -27.45 -6.29
CA SER A 507 4.25 -28.75 -6.99
C SER A 507 2.86 -29.41 -6.91
N ALA A 508 1.85 -28.69 -6.41
CA ALA A 508 0.45 -29.12 -6.33
C ALA A 508 0.16 -30.41 -5.54
N HIS A 509 1.09 -30.94 -4.74
CA HIS A 509 0.86 -32.14 -3.92
C HIS A 509 -0.38 -32.04 -3.01
N MET A 510 -0.72 -30.86 -2.48
CA MET A 510 -1.97 -30.70 -1.70
C MET A 510 -3.24 -30.82 -2.55
N LEU A 511 -3.18 -30.44 -3.84
CA LEU A 511 -4.28 -30.65 -4.78
C LEU A 511 -4.38 -32.14 -5.19
N GLN A 512 -3.24 -32.79 -5.45
CA GLN A 512 -3.18 -34.24 -5.73
C GLN A 512 -3.67 -35.06 -4.52
N HIS A 513 -3.35 -34.61 -3.30
CA HIS A 513 -3.91 -35.18 -2.06
C HIS A 513 -5.42 -35.00 -2.01
N HIS A 514 -5.96 -33.82 -2.31
CA HIS A 514 -7.41 -33.60 -2.40
C HIS A 514 -8.06 -34.54 -3.42
N GLU A 515 -7.52 -34.63 -4.64
CA GLU A 515 -8.02 -35.46 -5.73
C GLU A 515 -7.99 -36.96 -5.38
N GLY A 516 -6.93 -37.43 -4.72
CA GLY A 516 -6.75 -38.83 -4.34
C GLY A 516 -7.48 -39.27 -3.06
N SER A 517 -7.85 -38.34 -2.17
CA SER A 517 -8.48 -38.65 -0.87
C SER A 517 -9.91 -38.13 -0.71
N GLY A 518 -10.33 -37.15 -1.51
CA GLY A 518 -11.57 -36.40 -1.35
C GLY A 518 -11.56 -35.39 -0.20
N HIS A 519 -10.47 -35.24 0.57
CA HIS A 519 -10.40 -34.32 1.71
C HIS A 519 -10.55 -32.85 1.27
N PRO A 520 -11.62 -32.13 1.65
CA PRO A 520 -12.03 -30.92 0.92
C PRO A 520 -11.42 -29.61 1.46
N LEU A 521 -10.88 -29.61 2.69
CA LEU A 521 -10.47 -28.41 3.43
C LEU A 521 -9.01 -28.46 3.87
N VAL A 522 -8.29 -27.36 3.63
CA VAL A 522 -6.86 -27.23 3.92
C VAL A 522 -6.55 -25.87 4.54
N LEU A 523 -5.57 -25.83 5.44
CA LEU A 523 -5.07 -24.63 6.12
C LEU A 523 -3.64 -24.34 5.66
N SER A 524 -3.38 -23.14 5.14
CA SER A 524 -2.04 -22.69 4.75
C SER A 524 -1.20 -22.38 6.00
N TYR A 525 0.06 -22.82 6.05
CA TYR A 525 1.01 -22.39 7.08
C TYR A 525 1.72 -21.07 6.73
N VAL A 526 1.48 -20.49 5.54
CA VAL A 526 2.07 -19.21 5.13
C VAL A 526 1.30 -18.03 5.71
N ASP A 527 -0.02 -18.02 5.55
CA ASP A 527 -0.92 -16.89 5.87
C ASP A 527 -2.09 -17.28 6.79
N LEU A 528 -2.16 -18.55 7.20
CA LEU A 528 -3.28 -19.11 7.97
C LEU A 528 -4.65 -18.96 7.27
N SER A 529 -4.67 -18.80 5.95
CA SER A 529 -5.89 -18.87 5.16
C SER A 529 -6.39 -20.33 5.08
N THR A 530 -7.71 -20.49 4.99
CA THR A 530 -8.33 -21.82 4.87
C THR A 530 -9.02 -21.91 3.52
N TRP A 531 -8.64 -22.88 2.70
CA TRP A 531 -9.16 -23.08 1.35
C TRP A 531 -10.02 -24.34 1.30
N CYS A 532 -11.13 -24.28 0.56
CA CYS A 532 -11.99 -25.42 0.28
C CYS A 532 -11.94 -25.73 -1.22
N TYR A 533 -11.26 -26.82 -1.60
CA TYR A 533 -11.16 -27.22 -3.00
C TYR A 533 -12.54 -27.50 -3.61
N SER A 534 -13.40 -28.23 -2.90
CA SER A 534 -14.77 -28.56 -3.34
C SER A 534 -15.75 -27.38 -3.36
N CYS A 535 -15.31 -26.16 -2.99
CA CYS A 535 -16.07 -24.92 -3.19
C CYS A 535 -15.30 -23.88 -4.01
N GLU A 536 -14.08 -24.18 -4.46
CA GLU A 536 -13.13 -23.26 -5.09
C GLU A 536 -13.02 -21.89 -4.40
N ALA A 537 -13.07 -21.89 -3.07
CA ALA A 537 -13.15 -20.67 -2.27
C ALA A 537 -12.40 -20.77 -0.94
N TYR A 538 -11.94 -19.61 -0.45
CA TYR A 538 -11.52 -19.47 0.94
C TYR A 538 -12.73 -19.55 1.88
N VAL A 539 -12.51 -20.03 3.11
CA VAL A 539 -13.56 -20.19 4.13
C VAL A 539 -13.09 -19.57 5.46
N HIS A 540 -13.98 -18.83 6.11
CA HIS A 540 -13.78 -18.31 7.46
C HIS A 540 -15.01 -18.67 8.31
N HIS A 541 -14.84 -19.53 9.31
CA HIS A 541 -15.95 -20.00 10.16
C HIS A 541 -15.46 -20.32 11.58
N GLN A 542 -16.34 -20.20 12.58
CA GLN A 542 -16.03 -20.40 14.00
C GLN A 542 -15.34 -21.75 14.29
N SER A 543 -15.75 -22.83 13.61
CA SER A 543 -15.17 -24.17 13.78
C SER A 543 -13.73 -24.32 13.27
N LEU A 544 -13.18 -23.31 12.61
CA LEU A 544 -11.79 -23.26 12.16
C LEU A 544 -10.90 -22.49 13.14
N LEU A 545 -11.45 -21.75 14.11
CA LEU A 545 -10.66 -20.87 14.97
C LEU A 545 -9.69 -21.64 15.89
N GLU A 546 -10.05 -22.82 16.38
CA GLU A 546 -9.18 -23.63 17.25
C GLU A 546 -7.91 -24.08 16.53
N VAL A 547 -8.05 -24.71 15.36
CA VAL A 547 -6.91 -25.17 14.55
C VAL A 547 -6.06 -24.01 14.02
N LYS A 548 -6.69 -22.88 13.71
CA LYS A 548 -5.99 -21.64 13.31
C LYS A 548 -5.25 -21.00 14.47
N ASN A 549 -5.81 -21.02 15.69
CA ASN A 549 -5.15 -20.48 16.87
C ASN A 549 -3.91 -21.30 17.25
N ILE A 550 -4.01 -22.63 17.20
CA ILE A 550 -2.88 -23.53 17.45
C ILE A 550 -1.79 -23.34 16.38
N ALA A 551 -2.15 -23.17 15.10
CA ALA A 551 -1.20 -22.82 14.06
C ALA A 551 -0.55 -21.44 14.27
N HIS A 552 -1.32 -20.44 14.74
CA HIS A 552 -0.82 -19.10 15.08
C HIS A 552 0.18 -19.13 16.24
N GLN A 553 -0.19 -19.75 17.37
CA GLN A 553 0.70 -19.96 18.53
C GLN A 553 2.00 -20.66 18.11
N LYS A 554 1.92 -21.70 17.28
CA LYS A 554 3.10 -22.43 16.77
C LYS A 554 3.98 -21.59 15.84
N LYS A 555 3.43 -20.58 15.17
CA LYS A 555 4.14 -19.74 14.20
C LYS A 555 4.71 -18.45 14.80
N PHE A 556 3.98 -17.81 15.73
CA PHE A 556 4.28 -16.48 16.25
C PHE A 556 4.55 -16.45 17.77
N GLY A 557 4.22 -17.53 18.50
CA GLY A 557 4.41 -17.60 19.96
C GLY A 557 3.29 -16.99 20.78
N GLU A 558 2.22 -16.50 20.15
CA GLU A 558 1.08 -15.82 20.76
C GLU A 558 -0.27 -16.30 20.20
N ASP A 559 -1.35 -16.06 20.94
CA ASP A 559 -2.73 -16.30 20.47
C ASP A 559 -3.09 -15.42 19.28
N MET A 560 -4.03 -15.86 18.44
CA MET A 560 -4.64 -15.00 17.42
C MET A 560 -5.32 -13.80 18.08
N PRO A 561 -5.04 -12.56 17.61
CA PRO A 561 -5.83 -11.39 17.96
C PRO A 561 -7.31 -11.69 17.74
N HIS A 562 -8.11 -11.57 18.80
CA HIS A 562 -9.52 -11.91 18.73
C HIS A 562 -10.25 -10.90 17.85
N SER A 563 -11.02 -11.40 16.88
CA SER A 563 -12.00 -10.59 16.16
C SER A 563 -13.10 -10.17 17.13
N HIS A 564 -13.16 -8.88 17.43
CA HIS A 564 -14.22 -8.24 18.21
C HIS A 564 -15.54 -8.15 17.45
#